data_AF-A0AA51HA34-F1
#
_entry.id   AF-A0AA51HA34-F1
#
_cell.length_a   1.000
_cell.length_b   1.000
_cell.length_c   1.000
_cell.angle_alpha   90.00
_cell.angle_beta   90.00
_cell.angle_gamma   90.00
#
_symmetry.space_group_name_H-M   'P 1'
#
loop_
_entity.id
_entity.type
_entity.pdbx_description
1 polymer ?
#
loop_
_entity_poly.entity_id
_entity_poly.type
_entity_poly.pdbx_seq_one_letter_code
_entity_poly.pdbx_strand_id
1 'polypeptide(L)'
;MKRQYRVRFGLLFLICSVFFSFQGFAYGQDSFQGNTNCNISNLGYISKEGDYIYYSNIAQGSKLYKAKSDGKEEKLIVEDIPNYINVVGDYIYYSNVKDGFKIYKVKKDGTERTALNKASSHWVKVIGEWIYYAKRDNKGQKLYKIKTDGSEETKVIEDRIFGFIIKDDWIFYSNESDKNKLYKIKLDGNEKTKLNDEESILIDIVDNNIYYQNHAKQDKIYKINTNGQNNLKINDDSISFGNISDNYIYYSNIKDNMKLYKIKLDGKDKIKLTDEGVGEMNVIGDYIYYWKATSDPSKGVSFDSTKLNRVKKDGSSKEVFKIGKDEKPKDEKMSTSSIIIVLLIVGTATFMEVWKLISTHKITKYVNNIQGEITNEDARKYISLIKRSRIVKRSDIYILLRKGVQAVNSSYKVDDELKKELDDTLLRRGINLNNGSKKQNKE
;
A
#
# COMPACT_ATOMS: atom_id res chain seq x y z
N MET A 1 -9.93 -2.61 74.57
CA MET A 1 -10.35 -1.81 73.40
C MET A 1 -9.17 -1.20 72.61
N LYS A 2 -8.13 -1.96 72.23
CA LYS A 2 -7.02 -1.46 71.38
C LYS A 2 -6.49 -2.54 70.41
N ARG A 3 -7.37 -3.35 69.81
CA ARG A 3 -6.93 -4.41 68.88
C ARG A 3 -7.77 -4.60 67.60
N GLN A 4 -8.83 -3.80 67.38
CA GLN A 4 -9.66 -3.88 66.17
C GLN A 4 -9.39 -2.78 65.11
N TYR A 5 -8.55 -1.78 65.40
CA TYR A 5 -8.28 -0.69 64.46
C TYR A 5 -7.00 -0.84 63.61
N ARG A 6 -6.15 -1.85 63.88
CA ARG A 6 -4.93 -2.09 63.08
C ARG A 6 -5.12 -3.00 61.86
N VAL A 7 -6.21 -3.76 61.78
CA VAL A 7 -6.47 -4.68 60.65
C VAL A 7 -7.20 -3.97 59.49
N ARG A 8 -7.96 -2.89 59.77
CA ARG A 8 -8.67 -2.15 58.72
C ARG A 8 -7.83 -1.12 57.97
N PHE A 9 -6.71 -0.64 58.53
CA PHE A 9 -5.80 0.26 57.82
C PHE A 9 -4.82 -0.50 56.90
N GLY A 10 -4.40 -1.71 57.27
CA GLY A 10 -3.54 -2.56 56.43
C GLY A 10 -4.25 -3.14 55.21
N LEU A 11 -5.54 -3.48 55.32
CA LEU A 11 -6.32 -4.02 54.20
C LEU A 11 -6.72 -2.93 53.18
N LEU A 12 -6.99 -1.71 53.64
CA LEU A 12 -7.30 -0.57 52.75
C LEU A 12 -6.05 -0.10 51.98
N PHE A 13 -4.87 -0.13 52.61
CA PHE A 13 -3.61 0.20 51.94
C PHE A 13 -3.22 -0.86 50.89
N LEU A 14 -3.51 -2.15 51.14
CA LEU A 14 -3.27 -3.22 50.16
C LEU A 14 -4.24 -3.16 48.96
N ILE A 15 -5.50 -2.77 49.19
CA ILE A 15 -6.49 -2.63 48.12
C ILE A 15 -6.24 -1.35 47.30
N CYS A 16 -5.80 -0.25 47.92
CA CYS A 16 -5.38 0.95 47.19
C CYS A 16 -4.05 0.76 46.44
N SER A 17 -3.09 -0.03 46.95
CA SER A 17 -1.86 -0.33 46.22
C SER A 17 -2.07 -1.29 45.06
N VAL A 18 -3.07 -2.18 45.11
CA VAL A 18 -3.46 -3.05 43.99
C VAL A 18 -4.32 -2.30 42.96
N PHE A 19 -5.11 -1.30 43.36
CA PHE A 19 -5.80 -0.41 42.41
C PHE A 19 -4.89 0.64 41.76
N PHE A 20 -3.87 1.15 42.47
CA PHE A 20 -2.87 2.04 41.86
C PHE A 20 -1.81 1.32 41.02
N SER A 21 -1.63 0.00 41.17
CA SER A 21 -0.77 -0.78 40.28
C SER A 21 -1.49 -1.34 39.05
N PHE A 22 -2.81 -1.19 38.94
CA PHE A 22 -3.57 -1.52 37.72
C PHE A 22 -4.01 -0.31 36.88
N GLN A 23 -3.83 0.92 37.35
CA GLN A 23 -4.02 2.14 36.54
C GLN A 23 -2.70 2.81 36.09
N GLY A 24 -1.55 2.23 36.44
CA GLY A 24 -0.23 2.72 36.05
C GLY A 24 0.41 2.06 34.82
N PHE A 25 -0.28 1.13 34.14
CA PHE A 25 0.28 0.37 33.00
C PHE A 25 -0.31 0.69 31.63
N ALA A 26 -1.25 1.61 31.55
CA ALA A 26 -1.81 2.06 30.28
C ALA A 26 -1.88 3.58 30.32
N TYR A 27 -0.77 4.25 30.00
CA TYR A 27 -0.67 5.59 29.41
C TYR A 27 0.80 6.03 29.56
N GLY A 28 1.57 5.94 28.47
CA GLY A 28 2.92 6.51 28.39
C GLY A 28 4.09 5.55 28.20
N GLN A 29 3.90 4.32 27.69
CA GLN A 29 4.98 3.66 26.98
C GLN A 29 4.98 4.24 25.57
N ASP A 30 6.03 4.95 25.18
CA ASP A 30 6.37 5.12 23.76
C ASP A 30 6.43 3.71 23.19
N SER A 31 5.34 3.27 22.56
CA SER A 31 5.20 1.90 22.10
C SER A 31 6.29 1.67 21.06
N PHE A 32 7.28 0.84 21.40
CA PHE A 32 8.41 0.60 20.53
C PHE A 32 7.90 0.06 19.18
N GLN A 33 8.16 0.80 18.11
CA GLN A 33 7.80 0.42 16.75
C GLN A 33 9.01 -0.22 16.07
N GLY A 34 8.81 -1.37 15.42
CA GLY A 34 9.91 -2.09 14.79
C GLY A 34 10.40 -1.51 13.46
N ASN A 35 9.64 -0.59 12.86
CA ASN A 35 9.98 0.19 11.66
C ASN A 35 9.02 1.39 11.55
N THR A 36 9.30 2.34 10.66
CA THR A 36 8.43 3.49 10.43
C THR A 36 7.23 3.13 9.55
N ASN A 37 6.12 3.85 9.70
CA ASN A 37 4.92 3.66 8.89
C ASN A 37 5.21 3.78 7.39
N CYS A 38 5.94 4.81 6.99
CA CYS A 38 6.27 5.04 5.59
C CYS A 38 7.18 3.98 5.00
N ASN A 39 8.15 3.47 5.77
CA ASN A 39 9.01 2.38 5.32
C ASN A 39 8.17 1.14 5.04
N ILE A 40 7.28 0.75 5.97
CA ILE A 40 6.35 -0.37 5.77
C ILE A 40 5.43 -0.17 4.57
N SER A 41 4.96 1.04 4.32
CA SER A 41 4.18 1.36 3.11
C SER A 41 4.98 1.17 1.82
N ASN A 42 6.29 1.41 1.85
CA ASN A 42 7.25 1.17 0.76
C ASN A 42 7.95 -0.19 0.93
N LEU A 43 7.17 -1.24 1.16
CA LEU A 43 7.57 -2.65 1.35
C LEU A 43 8.41 -2.98 2.59
N GLY A 44 8.94 -2.00 3.31
CA GLY A 44 9.65 -2.18 4.58
C GLY A 44 10.82 -3.17 4.48
N TYR A 45 11.57 -3.16 3.37
CA TYR A 45 12.64 -4.13 3.13
C TYR A 45 13.91 -3.84 3.93
N ILE A 46 13.92 -2.80 4.76
CA ILE A 46 15.02 -2.44 5.66
C ILE A 46 14.47 -1.84 6.95
N SER A 47 15.05 -2.23 8.08
CA SER A 47 14.85 -1.59 9.38
C SER A 47 16.20 -1.43 10.10
N LYS A 48 16.27 -0.54 11.09
CA LYS A 48 17.50 -0.22 11.83
C LYS A 48 17.25 -0.32 13.33
N GLU A 49 18.23 -0.86 14.04
CA GLU A 49 18.30 -0.81 15.50
C GLU A 49 19.76 -0.64 15.94
N GLY A 50 20.04 0.42 16.70
CA GLY A 50 21.41 0.82 17.03
C GLY A 50 22.23 1.07 15.76
N ASP A 51 23.43 0.49 15.70
CA ASP A 51 24.33 0.62 14.55
C ASP A 51 24.01 -0.32 13.39
N TYR A 52 23.10 -1.28 13.60
CA TYR A 52 22.82 -2.34 12.66
C TYR A 52 21.56 -2.07 11.85
N ILE A 53 21.62 -2.48 10.59
CA ILE A 53 20.46 -2.60 9.70
C ILE A 53 20.12 -4.08 9.50
N TYR A 54 18.83 -4.32 9.29
CA TYR A 54 18.22 -5.62 9.01
C TYR A 54 17.43 -5.48 7.73
N TYR A 55 17.82 -6.18 6.68
CA TYR A 55 17.33 -5.85 5.35
C TYR A 55 17.27 -7.04 4.40
N SER A 56 16.40 -6.93 3.40
CA SER A 56 16.31 -7.86 2.29
C SER A 56 17.43 -7.57 1.29
N ASN A 57 18.39 -8.49 1.19
CA ASN A 57 19.53 -8.33 0.29
C ASN A 57 19.22 -8.96 -1.07
N ILE A 58 18.76 -8.15 -2.01
CA ILE A 58 18.40 -8.64 -3.36
C ILE A 58 19.59 -9.28 -4.05
N ALA A 59 20.80 -8.82 -3.76
CA ALA A 59 22.00 -9.36 -4.35
C ALA A 59 22.22 -10.85 -4.09
N GLN A 60 21.61 -11.35 -3.04
CA GLN A 60 21.80 -12.70 -2.52
C GLN A 60 20.43 -13.38 -2.37
N GLY A 61 19.56 -13.21 -3.38
CA GLY A 61 18.26 -13.88 -3.46
C GLY A 61 17.16 -13.20 -2.64
N SER A 62 17.32 -11.92 -2.29
CA SER A 62 16.40 -11.17 -1.42
C SER A 62 16.22 -11.82 -0.05
N LYS A 63 17.26 -12.48 0.48
CA LYS A 63 17.24 -13.12 1.80
C LYS A 63 17.41 -12.08 2.92
N LEU A 64 17.12 -12.45 4.17
CA LEU A 64 17.25 -11.56 5.33
C LEU A 64 18.69 -11.51 5.85
N TYR A 65 19.29 -10.32 5.86
CA TYR A 65 20.65 -10.08 6.37
C TYR A 65 20.67 -9.05 7.50
N LYS A 66 21.71 -9.15 8.34
CA LYS A 66 22.16 -8.11 9.27
C LYS A 66 23.46 -7.51 8.73
N ALA A 67 23.63 -6.20 8.82
CA ALA A 67 24.89 -5.53 8.54
C ALA A 67 25.03 -4.26 9.40
N LYS A 68 26.25 -3.74 9.57
CA LYS A 68 26.42 -2.37 10.06
C LYS A 68 25.79 -1.38 9.08
N SER A 69 25.44 -0.18 9.57
CA SER A 69 24.83 0.87 8.74
C SER A 69 25.72 1.30 7.56
N ASP A 70 27.05 1.09 7.62
CA ASP A 70 27.97 1.32 6.50
C ASP A 70 28.05 0.15 5.50
N GLY A 71 27.31 -0.93 5.75
CA GLY A 71 27.23 -2.13 4.91
C GLY A 71 28.27 -3.20 5.23
N LYS A 72 29.17 -2.98 6.20
CA LYS A 72 30.16 -3.96 6.67
C LYS A 72 29.55 -4.98 7.63
N GLU A 73 30.33 -6.00 7.99
CA GLU A 73 29.93 -7.08 8.91
C GLU A 73 28.58 -7.72 8.51
N GLU A 74 28.38 -7.88 7.21
CA GLU A 74 27.18 -8.50 6.68
C GLU A 74 27.14 -9.99 7.04
N LYS A 75 25.99 -10.43 7.55
CA LYS A 75 25.73 -11.82 7.91
C LYS A 75 24.31 -12.20 7.50
N LEU A 76 24.18 -13.36 6.86
CA LEU A 76 22.88 -13.98 6.59
C LEU A 76 22.22 -14.36 7.92
N ILE A 77 20.95 -13.99 8.10
CA ILE A 77 20.14 -14.40 9.24
C ILE A 77 19.37 -15.67 8.87
N VAL A 78 18.56 -15.58 7.81
CA VAL A 78 17.73 -16.69 7.31
C VAL A 78 17.48 -16.54 5.81
N GLU A 79 17.19 -17.66 5.13
CA GLU A 79 16.94 -17.70 3.69
C GLU A 79 15.52 -17.30 3.24
N ASP A 80 14.73 -16.76 4.17
CA ASP A 80 13.42 -16.22 3.84
C ASP A 80 13.53 -14.96 3.00
N ILE A 81 12.47 -14.66 2.25
CA ILE A 81 12.36 -13.40 1.49
C ILE A 81 11.44 -12.47 2.30
N PRO A 82 12.00 -11.51 3.08
CA PRO A 82 11.21 -10.73 4.01
C PRO A 82 10.64 -9.47 3.32
N ASN A 83 9.35 -9.23 3.54
CA ASN A 83 8.74 -7.91 3.40
C ASN A 83 8.28 -7.41 4.77
N TYR A 84 8.14 -6.10 4.90
CA TYR A 84 7.62 -5.44 6.10
C TYR A 84 8.44 -5.80 7.36
N ILE A 85 9.76 -5.66 7.26
CA ILE A 85 10.71 -5.98 8.34
C ILE A 85 10.46 -5.04 9.53
N ASN A 86 10.29 -5.62 10.70
CA ASN A 86 10.19 -4.94 11.99
C ASN A 86 11.22 -5.55 12.94
N VAL A 87 12.03 -4.74 13.62
CA VAL A 87 13.05 -5.22 14.57
C VAL A 87 12.64 -4.72 15.94
N VAL A 88 12.33 -5.63 16.87
CA VAL A 88 11.83 -5.32 18.21
C VAL A 88 12.40 -6.29 19.23
N GLY A 89 13.03 -5.78 20.29
CA GLY A 89 13.68 -6.62 21.30
C GLY A 89 14.69 -7.55 20.62
N ASP A 90 14.74 -8.84 20.96
CA ASP A 90 15.70 -9.77 20.33
C ASP A 90 15.27 -10.33 18.97
N TYR A 91 14.07 -9.96 18.49
CA TYR A 91 13.45 -10.57 17.32
C TYR A 91 13.33 -9.63 16.13
N ILE A 92 13.24 -10.26 14.97
CA ILE A 92 12.89 -9.65 13.69
C ILE A 92 11.60 -10.30 13.23
N TYR A 93 10.60 -9.48 12.92
CA TYR A 93 9.29 -9.89 12.44
C TYR A 93 9.12 -9.43 10.99
N TYR A 94 8.55 -10.28 10.15
CA TYR A 94 8.38 -9.98 8.72
C TYR A 94 7.32 -10.88 8.10
N SER A 95 6.84 -10.49 6.92
CA SER A 95 6.07 -11.37 6.03
C SER A 95 7.03 -12.12 5.11
N ASN A 96 7.00 -13.45 5.14
CA ASN A 96 7.82 -14.28 4.27
C ASN A 96 7.15 -14.50 2.91
N VAL A 97 7.64 -13.80 1.89
CA VAL A 97 7.14 -13.90 0.51
C VAL A 97 7.25 -15.32 -0.03
N LYS A 98 8.35 -16.01 0.26
CA LYS A 98 8.62 -17.39 -0.21
C LYS A 98 7.58 -18.39 0.32
N ASP A 99 6.95 -18.10 1.46
CA ASP A 99 5.93 -18.93 2.09
C ASP A 99 4.57 -18.21 2.13
N GLY A 100 4.16 -17.64 0.99
CA GLY A 100 2.81 -17.13 0.80
C GLY A 100 2.47 -15.90 1.64
N PHE A 101 3.46 -15.09 2.01
CA PHE A 101 3.32 -13.91 2.86
C PHE A 101 2.84 -14.22 4.29
N LYS A 102 3.15 -15.40 4.84
CA LYS A 102 2.91 -15.67 6.26
C LYS A 102 3.81 -14.80 7.14
N ILE A 103 3.33 -14.47 8.34
CA ILE A 103 4.14 -13.75 9.33
C ILE A 103 5.12 -14.72 9.98
N TYR A 104 6.39 -14.33 10.03
CA TYR A 104 7.45 -15.03 10.73
C TYR A 104 8.09 -14.12 11.77
N LYS A 105 8.64 -14.73 12.82
CA LYS A 105 9.64 -14.11 13.68
C LYS A 105 10.91 -14.96 13.69
N VAL A 106 12.06 -14.32 13.92
CA VAL A 106 13.36 -14.97 14.10
C VAL A 106 14.22 -14.14 15.04
N LYS A 107 15.08 -14.77 15.84
CA LYS A 107 16.10 -14.02 16.60
C LYS A 107 17.09 -13.36 15.65
N LYS A 108 17.69 -12.26 16.09
CA LYS A 108 18.70 -11.50 15.32
C LYS A 108 19.94 -12.32 14.93
N ASP A 109 20.17 -13.46 15.56
CA ASP A 109 21.25 -14.41 15.26
C ASP A 109 20.84 -15.53 14.27
N GLY A 110 19.57 -15.60 13.87
CA GLY A 110 19.01 -16.61 12.97
C GLY A 110 18.30 -17.77 13.66
N THR A 111 18.37 -17.86 14.99
CA THR A 111 17.72 -18.94 15.77
C THR A 111 16.23 -18.67 16.01
N GLU A 112 15.50 -19.69 16.49
CA GLU A 112 14.08 -19.60 16.87
C GLU A 112 13.14 -19.05 15.78
N ARG A 113 13.49 -19.30 14.52
CA ARG A 113 12.64 -18.97 13.37
C ARG A 113 11.30 -19.69 13.48
N THR A 114 10.21 -18.92 13.60
CA THR A 114 8.86 -19.44 13.87
C THR A 114 7.82 -18.74 13.00
N ALA A 115 6.93 -19.49 12.35
CA ALA A 115 5.75 -18.95 11.69
C ALA A 115 4.69 -18.59 12.73
N LEU A 116 4.16 -17.37 12.71
CA LEU A 116 3.15 -16.90 13.66
C LEU A 116 1.72 -17.08 13.15
N ASN A 117 1.53 -17.21 11.84
CA ASN A 117 0.22 -17.48 11.26
C ASN A 117 0.30 -18.31 9.96
N LYS A 118 -0.86 -18.61 9.38
CA LYS A 118 -0.99 -19.36 8.12
C LYS A 118 -1.51 -18.51 6.95
N ALA A 119 -1.73 -17.22 7.18
CA ALA A 119 -2.44 -16.34 6.24
C ALA A 119 -1.49 -15.40 5.50
N SER A 120 -1.87 -15.02 4.28
CA SER A 120 -1.19 -13.96 3.52
C SER A 120 -1.37 -12.63 4.23
N SER A 121 -0.26 -12.04 4.67
CA SER A 121 -0.21 -10.92 5.61
C SER A 121 0.63 -9.77 5.05
N HIS A 122 0.01 -8.62 4.85
CA HIS A 122 0.63 -7.43 4.27
C HIS A 122 0.67 -6.26 5.26
N TRP A 123 1.52 -5.26 4.98
CA TRP A 123 1.71 -4.08 5.84
C TRP A 123 1.91 -4.44 7.32
N VAL A 124 2.77 -5.44 7.59
CA VAL A 124 3.02 -5.94 8.95
C VAL A 124 3.72 -4.84 9.78
N LYS A 125 3.17 -4.52 10.94
CA LYS A 125 3.68 -3.52 11.89
C LYS A 125 3.71 -4.09 13.29
N VAL A 126 4.85 -4.03 13.96
CA VAL A 126 4.98 -4.45 15.37
C VAL A 126 4.96 -3.22 16.26
N ILE A 127 4.01 -3.17 17.19
CA ILE A 127 3.79 -2.06 18.12
C ILE A 127 3.59 -2.66 19.51
N GLY A 128 4.62 -2.55 20.37
CA GLY A 128 4.64 -3.23 21.66
C GLY A 128 4.53 -4.75 21.50
N GLU A 129 3.61 -5.38 22.23
CA GLU A 129 3.36 -6.84 22.17
C GLU A 129 2.49 -7.29 20.98
N TRP A 130 1.98 -6.36 20.17
CA TRP A 130 1.04 -6.64 19.10
C TRP A 130 1.67 -6.48 17.72
N ILE A 131 1.29 -7.38 16.82
CA ILE A 131 1.57 -7.31 15.39
C ILE A 131 0.27 -7.00 14.67
N TYR A 132 0.19 -5.83 14.03
CA TYR A 132 -0.92 -5.40 13.19
C TYR A 132 -0.60 -5.65 11.72
N TYR A 133 -1.56 -6.16 10.96
CA TYR A 133 -1.35 -6.51 9.55
C TYR A 133 -2.66 -6.59 8.77
N ALA A 134 -2.56 -6.37 7.46
CA ALA A 134 -3.65 -6.62 6.54
C ALA A 134 -3.66 -8.10 6.13
N LYS A 135 -4.64 -8.85 6.64
CA LYS A 135 -4.87 -10.24 6.25
C LYS A 135 -5.61 -10.27 4.93
N ARG A 136 -5.00 -10.86 3.90
CA ARG A 136 -5.56 -10.95 2.54
C ARG A 136 -6.32 -12.25 2.34
N ASP A 137 -7.51 -12.13 1.75
CA ASP A 137 -8.32 -13.23 1.25
C ASP A 137 -8.82 -12.95 -0.17
N ASN A 138 -9.78 -13.76 -0.65
CA ASN A 138 -10.38 -13.60 -1.98
C ASN A 138 -11.36 -12.41 -2.11
N LYS A 139 -11.72 -11.76 -0.99
CA LYS A 139 -12.65 -10.61 -0.93
C LYS A 139 -11.93 -9.28 -0.72
N GLY A 140 -10.65 -9.30 -0.32
CA GLY A 140 -9.79 -8.14 -0.18
C GLY A 140 -8.84 -8.31 1.00
N GLN A 141 -8.45 -7.21 1.64
CA GLN A 141 -7.60 -7.25 2.84
C GLN A 141 -8.27 -6.52 3.98
N LYS A 142 -8.29 -7.12 5.18
CA LYS A 142 -8.82 -6.50 6.41
C LYS A 142 -7.74 -6.42 7.47
N LEU A 143 -7.85 -5.48 8.40
CA LEU A 143 -6.89 -5.33 9.49
C LEU A 143 -7.13 -6.39 10.58
N TYR A 144 -6.06 -7.10 10.91
CA TYR A 144 -5.98 -8.04 12.03
C TYR A 144 -4.84 -7.62 12.96
N LYS A 145 -4.90 -8.13 14.19
CA LYS A 145 -3.78 -8.12 15.12
C LYS A 145 -3.54 -9.53 15.68
N ILE A 146 -2.30 -9.82 16.03
CA ILE A 146 -1.87 -11.05 16.69
C ILE A 146 -0.76 -10.69 17.68
N LYS A 147 -0.64 -11.37 18.82
CA LYS A 147 0.47 -11.13 19.74
C LYS A 147 1.80 -11.57 19.13
N THR A 148 2.92 -11.02 19.60
CA THR A 148 4.28 -11.37 19.15
C THR A 148 4.69 -12.82 19.44
N ASP A 149 3.93 -13.53 20.26
CA ASP A 149 4.06 -14.97 20.49
C ASP A 149 3.21 -15.83 19.53
N GLY A 150 2.32 -15.22 18.73
CA GLY A 150 1.41 -15.91 17.82
C GLY A 150 0.02 -16.20 18.40
N SER A 151 -0.27 -15.78 19.63
CA SER A 151 -1.58 -15.94 20.27
C SER A 151 -2.54 -14.79 19.95
N GLU A 152 -3.81 -14.94 20.32
CA GLU A 152 -4.83 -13.88 20.28
C GLU A 152 -5.02 -13.20 18.90
N GLU A 153 -4.95 -13.99 17.81
CA GLU A 153 -5.28 -13.48 16.47
C GLU A 153 -6.74 -12.99 16.44
N THR A 154 -6.93 -11.68 16.24
CA THR A 154 -8.24 -11.06 16.25
C THR A 154 -8.39 -10.07 15.10
N LYS A 155 -9.56 -10.02 14.47
CA LYS A 155 -9.88 -8.98 13.49
C LYS A 155 -10.09 -7.65 14.21
N VAL A 156 -9.55 -6.57 13.66
CA VAL A 156 -9.64 -5.24 14.27
C VAL A 156 -10.78 -4.42 13.66
N ILE A 157 -10.92 -4.43 12.33
CA ILE A 157 -12.01 -3.71 11.64
C ILE A 157 -12.62 -4.55 10.50
N GLU A 158 -13.89 -4.29 10.21
CA GLU A 158 -14.62 -5.01 9.14
C GLU A 158 -14.42 -4.41 7.75
N ASP A 159 -13.98 -3.16 7.66
CA ASP A 159 -13.71 -2.50 6.39
C ASP A 159 -12.48 -3.14 5.71
N ARG A 160 -12.47 -3.10 4.38
CA ARG A 160 -11.27 -3.45 3.62
C ARG A 160 -10.31 -2.27 3.63
N ILE A 161 -9.02 -2.56 3.72
CA ILE A 161 -7.99 -1.53 3.86
C ILE A 161 -6.97 -1.57 2.71
N PHE A 162 -6.50 -0.39 2.34
CA PHE A 162 -5.32 -0.20 1.51
C PHE A 162 -4.34 0.74 2.23
N GLY A 163 -3.54 0.15 3.13
CA GLY A 163 -2.68 0.88 4.05
C GLY A 163 -3.41 1.39 5.30
N PHE A 164 -2.67 1.46 6.41
CA PHE A 164 -3.16 1.93 7.70
C PHE A 164 -2.01 2.48 8.55
N ILE A 165 -2.34 3.35 9.50
CA ILE A 165 -1.44 3.91 10.51
C ILE A 165 -2.14 3.83 11.86
N ILE A 166 -1.42 3.36 12.87
CA ILE A 166 -1.89 3.37 14.25
C ILE A 166 -1.15 4.49 14.97
N LYS A 167 -1.90 5.41 15.58
CA LYS A 167 -1.38 6.51 16.36
C LYS A 167 -2.28 6.70 17.57
N ASP A 168 -1.70 6.60 18.76
CA ASP A 168 -2.44 6.57 20.02
C ASP A 168 -3.51 5.46 19.97
N ASP A 169 -4.73 5.75 20.41
CA ASP A 169 -5.86 4.81 20.38
C ASP A 169 -6.59 4.76 19.02
N TRP A 170 -6.04 5.36 17.98
CA TRP A 170 -6.69 5.51 16.67
C TRP A 170 -6.00 4.72 15.56
N ILE A 171 -6.81 4.13 14.69
CA ILE A 171 -6.43 3.58 13.41
C ILE A 171 -6.88 4.54 12.33
N PHE A 172 -5.95 5.03 11.52
CA PHE A 172 -6.22 5.79 10.30
C PHE A 172 -5.98 4.88 9.11
N TYR A 173 -6.87 4.87 8.12
CA TYR A 173 -6.76 3.94 6.99
C TYR A 173 -7.40 4.48 5.71
N SER A 174 -6.91 4.01 4.56
CA SER A 174 -7.59 4.18 3.27
C SER A 174 -8.63 3.06 3.14
N ASN A 175 -9.91 3.42 3.12
CA ASN A 175 -11.01 2.48 3.15
C ASN A 175 -11.33 1.96 1.73
N GLU A 176 -10.77 0.80 1.37
CA GLU A 176 -11.00 0.16 0.07
C GLU A 176 -12.49 -0.20 -0.15
N SER A 177 -13.28 -0.37 0.92
CA SER A 177 -14.73 -0.55 0.80
C SER A 177 -15.47 0.72 0.35
N ASP A 178 -14.91 1.91 0.60
CA ASP A 178 -15.43 3.21 0.13
C ASP A 178 -14.41 3.92 -0.76
N LYS A 179 -13.90 3.20 -1.78
CA LYS A 179 -13.03 3.75 -2.85
C LYS A 179 -11.79 4.49 -2.31
N ASN A 180 -11.12 3.88 -1.33
CA ASN A 180 -9.91 4.39 -0.67
C ASN A 180 -10.06 5.79 -0.07
N LYS A 181 -11.26 6.22 0.33
CA LYS A 181 -11.40 7.45 1.14
C LYS A 181 -10.75 7.26 2.51
N LEU A 182 -10.32 8.37 3.11
CA LEU A 182 -9.69 8.35 4.43
C LEU A 182 -10.72 8.19 5.54
N TYR A 183 -10.42 7.28 6.45
CA TYR A 183 -11.21 7.03 7.66
C TYR A 183 -10.29 6.98 8.87
N LYS A 184 -10.90 7.22 10.04
CA LYS A 184 -10.33 6.83 11.33
C LYS A 184 -11.35 6.06 12.16
N ILE A 185 -10.87 5.25 13.08
CA ILE A 185 -11.66 4.48 14.04
C ILE A 185 -10.80 4.19 15.26
N LYS A 186 -11.41 4.08 16.45
CA LYS A 186 -10.67 3.68 17.66
C LYS A 186 -10.26 2.20 17.59
N LEU A 187 -9.21 1.83 18.31
CA LEU A 187 -8.71 0.44 18.42
C LEU A 187 -9.76 -0.54 18.95
N ASP A 188 -10.74 -0.06 19.72
CA ASP A 188 -11.89 -0.83 20.23
C ASP A 188 -13.02 -1.01 19.19
N GLY A 189 -12.88 -0.42 17.99
CA GLY A 189 -13.86 -0.47 16.91
C GLY A 189 -14.94 0.63 16.97
N ASN A 190 -14.89 1.53 17.95
CA ASN A 190 -15.86 2.62 18.09
C ASN A 190 -15.43 3.89 17.33
N GLU A 191 -16.35 4.86 17.27
CA GLU A 191 -16.10 6.22 16.72
C GLU A 191 -15.55 6.25 15.28
N LYS A 192 -15.98 5.28 14.44
CA LYS A 192 -15.63 5.28 13.02
C LYS A 192 -16.09 6.57 12.35
N THR A 193 -15.14 7.31 11.81
CA THR A 193 -15.35 8.64 11.21
C THR A 193 -14.69 8.69 9.84
N LYS A 194 -15.43 9.13 8.82
CA LYS A 194 -14.88 9.47 7.51
C LYS A 194 -14.19 10.83 7.59
N LEU A 195 -12.98 10.93 7.04
CA LEU A 195 -12.15 12.14 7.09
C LEU A 195 -12.19 12.95 5.78
N ASN A 196 -12.41 12.30 4.64
CA ASN A 196 -12.60 12.98 3.35
C ASN A 196 -13.48 12.17 2.38
N ASP A 197 -13.88 12.80 1.28
CA ASP A 197 -14.69 12.18 0.22
C ASP A 197 -13.92 11.86 -1.07
N GLU A 198 -12.59 11.96 -1.04
CA GLU A 198 -11.72 11.78 -2.19
C GLU A 198 -10.85 10.53 -2.06
N GLU A 199 -10.62 9.84 -3.19
CA GLU A 199 -9.76 8.66 -3.25
C GLU A 199 -8.32 9.01 -2.83
N SER A 200 -7.83 8.36 -1.77
CA SER A 200 -6.64 8.77 -1.04
C SER A 200 -5.79 7.56 -0.65
N ILE A 201 -4.46 7.71 -0.68
CA ILE A 201 -3.53 6.76 -0.06
C ILE A 201 -2.77 7.47 1.04
N LEU A 202 -2.81 6.92 2.24
CA LEU A 202 -2.04 7.42 3.39
C LEU A 202 -0.53 7.36 3.13
N ILE A 203 0.16 8.46 3.46
CA ILE A 203 1.62 8.53 3.49
C ILE A 203 2.10 8.38 4.94
N ASP A 204 1.82 9.39 5.78
CA ASP A 204 2.08 9.33 7.23
C ASP A 204 1.20 10.30 8.02
N ILE A 205 1.33 10.26 9.35
CA ILE A 205 0.76 11.23 10.28
C ILE A 205 1.89 11.89 11.07
N VAL A 206 1.98 13.21 10.97
CA VAL A 206 2.89 14.02 11.80
C VAL A 206 2.05 14.95 12.65
N ASP A 207 2.25 14.88 13.97
CA ASP A 207 1.41 15.55 14.97
C ASP A 207 -0.08 15.22 14.80
N ASN A 208 -0.89 16.21 14.44
CA ASN A 208 -2.32 16.08 14.15
C ASN A 208 -2.65 16.24 12.66
N ASN A 209 -1.66 16.08 11.78
CA ASN A 209 -1.81 16.21 10.34
C ASN A 209 -1.58 14.87 9.64
N ILE A 210 -2.55 14.48 8.81
CA ILE A 210 -2.49 13.32 7.94
C ILE A 210 -2.00 13.80 6.58
N TYR A 211 -0.88 13.26 6.13
CA TYR A 211 -0.34 13.47 4.79
C TYR A 211 -0.75 12.30 3.90
N TYR A 212 -1.27 12.61 2.72
CA TYR A 212 -1.81 11.60 1.82
C TYR A 212 -1.64 11.96 0.35
N GLN A 213 -1.55 10.94 -0.49
CA GLN A 213 -1.60 11.05 -1.93
C GLN A 213 -3.07 11.06 -2.37
N ASN A 214 -3.47 12.08 -3.12
CA ASN A 214 -4.84 12.24 -3.59
C ASN A 214 -4.97 11.78 -5.05
N HIS A 215 -5.44 10.54 -5.25
CA HIS A 215 -5.63 9.96 -6.59
C HIS A 215 -6.67 10.72 -7.41
N ALA A 216 -7.72 11.23 -6.76
CA ALA A 216 -8.74 12.03 -7.44
C ALA A 216 -8.17 13.36 -7.99
N LYS A 217 -7.01 13.80 -7.50
CA LYS A 217 -6.35 15.05 -7.88
C LYS A 217 -4.94 14.82 -8.48
N GLN A 218 -4.81 13.80 -9.33
CA GLN A 218 -3.57 13.49 -10.08
C GLN A 218 -2.37 13.17 -9.18
N ASP A 219 -2.59 12.39 -8.11
CA ASP A 219 -1.53 11.89 -7.23
C ASP A 219 -0.73 12.97 -6.53
N LYS A 220 -1.34 14.12 -6.28
CA LYS A 220 -0.72 15.23 -5.54
C LYS A 220 -0.78 14.95 -4.03
N ILE A 221 0.12 15.58 -3.30
CA ILE A 221 0.17 15.51 -1.84
C ILE A 221 -0.82 16.51 -1.25
N TYR A 222 -1.66 16.01 -0.34
CA TYR A 222 -2.55 16.81 0.48
C TYR A 222 -2.27 16.55 1.95
N LYS A 223 -2.72 17.48 2.78
CA LYS A 223 -2.68 17.43 4.23
C LYS A 223 -4.08 17.71 4.76
N ILE A 224 -4.54 16.90 5.70
CA ILE A 224 -5.79 17.11 6.42
C ILE A 224 -5.57 16.87 7.91
N ASN A 225 -6.28 17.58 8.79
CA ASN A 225 -6.18 17.34 10.22
C ASN A 225 -6.79 15.97 10.59
N THR A 226 -6.36 15.38 11.72
CA THR A 226 -6.89 14.11 12.25
C THR A 226 -8.38 14.19 12.67
N ASN A 227 -8.97 15.38 12.66
CA ASN A 227 -10.40 15.61 12.85
C ASN A 227 -11.18 15.77 11.51
N GLY A 228 -10.52 15.65 10.36
CA GLY A 228 -11.13 15.78 9.03
C GLY A 228 -11.27 17.22 8.52
N GLN A 229 -10.72 18.21 9.24
CA GLN A 229 -10.76 19.62 8.84
C GLN A 229 -9.46 20.05 8.15
N ASN A 230 -9.47 21.27 7.57
CA ASN A 230 -8.28 21.92 7.00
C ASN A 230 -7.59 21.08 5.92
N ASN A 231 -8.36 20.57 4.97
CA ASN A 231 -7.82 19.85 3.82
C ASN A 231 -7.12 20.82 2.85
N LEU A 232 -5.80 20.71 2.75
CA LEU A 232 -4.93 21.62 2.02
C LEU A 232 -4.00 20.85 1.08
N LYS A 233 -3.81 21.37 -0.14
CA LYS A 233 -2.82 20.85 -1.08
C LYS A 233 -1.41 21.26 -0.63
N ILE A 234 -0.47 20.33 -0.63
CA ILE A 234 0.94 20.56 -0.23
C ILE A 234 1.84 20.75 -1.45
N ASN A 235 1.61 20.04 -2.54
CA ASN A 235 2.41 20.19 -3.77
C ASN A 235 1.57 20.09 -5.04
N ASP A 236 2.18 20.43 -6.17
CA ASP A 236 1.59 20.29 -7.51
C ASP A 236 2.16 19.12 -8.33
N ASP A 237 3.18 18.43 -7.80
CA ASP A 237 3.76 17.26 -8.46
C ASP A 237 2.86 16.04 -8.26
N SER A 238 2.81 15.20 -9.28
CA SER A 238 2.21 13.86 -9.20
C SER A 238 3.25 12.92 -8.61
N ILE A 239 2.94 12.27 -7.49
CA ILE A 239 3.92 11.57 -6.67
C ILE A 239 3.73 10.06 -6.66
N SER A 240 4.83 9.35 -6.39
CA SER A 240 4.85 7.94 -6.01
C SER A 240 5.86 7.75 -4.87
N PHE A 241 5.73 6.64 -4.14
CA PHE A 241 6.70 6.22 -3.09
C PHE A 241 6.96 7.31 -2.04
N GLY A 242 5.91 7.91 -1.48
CA GLY A 242 6.06 8.94 -0.46
C GLY A 242 6.63 8.41 0.85
N ASN A 243 7.49 9.20 1.51
CA ASN A 243 8.03 8.92 2.84
C ASN A 243 8.24 10.23 3.61
N ILE A 244 8.12 10.22 4.94
CA ILE A 244 8.27 11.42 5.78
C ILE A 244 9.36 11.19 6.84
N SER A 245 10.30 12.14 6.93
CA SER A 245 11.33 12.17 7.97
C SER A 245 11.81 13.61 8.15
N ASP A 246 12.15 13.99 9.38
CA ASP A 246 12.82 15.24 9.72
C ASP A 246 12.14 16.50 9.17
N ASN A 247 10.80 16.55 9.26
CA ASN A 247 9.99 17.68 8.77
C ASN A 247 10.00 17.85 7.23
N TYR A 248 10.40 16.81 6.48
CA TYR A 248 10.33 16.76 5.03
C TYR A 248 9.50 15.57 4.54
N ILE A 249 8.83 15.77 3.41
CA ILE A 249 8.23 14.72 2.59
C ILE A 249 9.18 14.43 1.45
N TYR A 250 9.66 13.20 1.38
CA TYR A 250 10.44 12.65 0.28
C TYR A 250 9.51 11.90 -0.66
N TYR A 251 9.65 12.10 -1.97
CA TYR A 251 8.79 11.45 -2.95
C TYR A 251 9.43 11.37 -4.34
N SER A 252 8.98 10.38 -5.11
CA SER A 252 9.34 10.24 -6.52
C SER A 252 8.35 11.01 -7.39
N ASN A 253 8.84 11.94 -8.21
CA ASN A 253 7.98 12.72 -9.10
C ASN A 253 7.70 11.94 -10.39
N ILE A 254 6.46 11.48 -10.57
CA ILE A 254 6.03 10.67 -11.73
C ILE A 254 6.28 11.40 -13.04
N LYS A 255 6.01 12.71 -13.09
CA LYS A 255 6.14 13.51 -14.32
C LYS A 255 7.58 13.87 -14.66
N ASP A 256 8.49 13.76 -13.69
CA ASP A 256 9.93 13.95 -13.88
C ASP A 256 10.68 12.62 -13.77
N ASN A 257 10.16 11.59 -14.46
CA ASN A 257 10.75 10.27 -14.60
C ASN A 257 11.16 9.62 -13.25
N MET A 258 10.29 9.72 -12.25
CA MET A 258 10.45 9.18 -10.91
C MET A 258 11.60 9.79 -10.10
N LYS A 259 12.19 10.90 -10.51
CA LYS A 259 13.28 11.55 -9.76
C LYS A 259 12.87 11.89 -8.33
N LEU A 260 13.83 11.85 -7.42
CA LEU A 260 13.59 12.10 -6.00
C LEU A 260 13.55 13.60 -5.71
N TYR A 261 12.49 14.00 -5.02
CA TYR A 261 12.32 15.33 -4.47
C TYR A 261 12.12 15.26 -2.96
N LYS A 262 12.42 16.38 -2.29
CA LYS A 262 11.93 16.65 -0.94
C LYS A 262 11.21 17.99 -0.90
N ILE A 263 10.23 18.11 -0.01
CA ILE A 263 9.49 19.34 0.26
C ILE A 263 9.19 19.43 1.75
N LYS A 264 9.14 20.62 2.34
CA LYS A 264 8.76 20.76 3.75
C LYS A 264 7.30 20.35 3.96
N LEU A 265 6.97 19.98 5.19
CA LEU A 265 5.60 19.62 5.61
C LEU A 265 4.53 20.71 5.37
N ASP A 266 4.95 21.96 5.15
CA ASP A 266 4.08 23.10 4.80
C ASP A 266 3.99 23.38 3.28
N GLY A 267 4.67 22.59 2.45
CA GLY A 267 4.71 22.75 1.01
C GLY A 267 5.77 23.72 0.49
N LYS A 268 6.64 24.26 1.35
CA LYS A 268 7.72 25.17 0.93
C LYS A 268 9.04 24.44 0.67
N ASP A 269 9.99 25.18 0.09
CA ASP A 269 11.37 24.77 -0.11
C ASP A 269 11.52 23.41 -0.79
N LYS A 270 10.76 23.22 -1.88
CA LYS A 270 10.86 22.01 -2.72
C LYS A 270 12.24 21.95 -3.39
N ILE A 271 12.93 20.83 -3.20
CA ILE A 271 14.28 20.58 -3.73
C ILE A 271 14.29 19.23 -4.44
N LYS A 272 14.85 19.19 -5.66
CA LYS A 272 15.19 17.94 -6.35
C LYS A 272 16.50 17.38 -5.76
N LEU A 273 16.50 16.12 -5.33
CA LEU A 273 17.66 15.48 -4.71
C LEU A 273 18.48 14.65 -5.70
N THR A 274 17.86 14.07 -6.73
CA THR A 274 18.54 13.20 -7.69
C THR A 274 18.05 13.44 -9.12
N ASP A 275 18.93 13.21 -10.10
CA ASP A 275 18.57 13.16 -11.52
C ASP A 275 18.21 11.75 -12.02
N GLU A 276 18.41 10.73 -11.19
CA GLU A 276 17.92 9.37 -11.44
C GLU A 276 16.59 9.12 -10.73
N GLY A 277 15.76 8.27 -11.32
CA GLY A 277 14.49 7.87 -10.74
C GLY A 277 14.66 6.96 -9.53
N VAL A 278 13.77 7.12 -8.56
CA VAL A 278 13.78 6.44 -7.26
C VAL A 278 12.47 5.66 -7.08
N GLY A 279 12.58 4.41 -6.65
CA GLY A 279 11.45 3.52 -6.37
C GLY A 279 11.52 2.92 -4.97
N GLU A 280 10.35 2.69 -4.38
CA GLU A 280 10.17 1.98 -3.10
C GLU A 280 11.15 2.51 -2.02
N MET A 281 11.10 3.80 -1.71
CA MET A 281 12.11 4.41 -0.86
C MET A 281 11.90 4.10 0.63
N ASN A 282 12.98 3.77 1.33
CA ASN A 282 12.98 3.59 2.78
C ASN A 282 14.00 4.55 3.42
N VAL A 283 13.57 5.32 4.42
CA VAL A 283 14.41 6.30 5.12
C VAL A 283 14.97 5.65 6.39
N ILE A 284 16.29 5.62 6.52
CA ILE A 284 17.01 5.01 7.65
C ILE A 284 18.15 5.94 8.06
N GLY A 285 18.05 6.53 9.26
CA GLY A 285 19.01 7.54 9.72
C GLY A 285 19.11 8.69 8.73
N ASP A 286 20.33 8.97 8.26
CA ASP A 286 20.59 10.06 7.31
C ASP A 286 20.41 9.68 5.84
N TYR A 287 20.06 8.42 5.56
CA TYR A 287 20.03 7.87 4.21
C TYR A 287 18.63 7.48 3.76
N ILE A 288 18.43 7.62 2.46
CA ILE A 288 17.27 7.12 1.71
C ILE A 288 17.77 5.94 0.89
N TYR A 289 17.26 4.75 1.16
CA TYR A 289 17.53 3.52 0.43
C TYR A 289 16.48 3.33 -0.65
N TYR A 290 16.89 2.87 -1.84
CA TYR A 290 15.98 2.74 -2.98
C TYR A 290 16.49 1.83 -4.11
N TRP A 291 15.55 1.42 -4.97
CA TRP A 291 15.84 0.87 -6.30
C TRP A 291 15.70 1.95 -7.36
N LYS A 292 16.59 1.96 -8.35
CA LYS A 292 16.46 2.93 -9.44
C LYS A 292 15.18 2.62 -10.21
N ALA A 293 14.34 3.63 -10.37
CA ALA A 293 13.08 3.52 -11.09
C ALA A 293 13.20 4.18 -12.46
N THR A 294 12.56 3.58 -13.46
CA THR A 294 12.36 4.20 -14.78
C THR A 294 10.87 4.23 -15.07
N SER A 295 10.35 5.36 -15.54
CA SER A 295 8.96 5.46 -16.00
C SER A 295 8.93 5.42 -17.52
N ASP A 296 8.18 4.47 -18.08
CA ASP A 296 7.87 4.39 -19.50
C ASP A 296 6.35 4.55 -19.68
N PRO A 297 5.86 5.55 -20.45
CA PRO A 297 4.42 5.76 -20.65
C PRO A 297 3.67 4.55 -21.21
N SER A 298 4.37 3.63 -21.90
CA SER A 298 3.82 2.43 -22.50
C SER A 298 3.96 1.17 -21.64
N LYS A 299 4.99 1.11 -20.77
CA LYS A 299 5.33 -0.08 -19.97
C LYS A 299 5.10 0.08 -18.47
N GLY A 300 4.79 1.29 -18.00
CA GLY A 300 4.67 1.60 -16.57
C GLY A 300 6.02 1.86 -15.92
N VAL A 301 6.09 1.71 -14.60
CA VAL A 301 7.33 1.89 -13.83
C VAL A 301 8.07 0.56 -13.74
N SER A 302 9.36 0.58 -14.08
CA SER A 302 10.28 -0.55 -13.88
C SER A 302 11.35 -0.19 -12.84
N PHE A 303 11.89 -1.21 -12.17
CA PHE A 303 12.92 -1.05 -11.15
C PHE A 303 14.17 -1.84 -11.52
N ASP A 304 15.33 -1.23 -11.32
CA ASP A 304 16.60 -1.95 -11.28
C ASP A 304 16.72 -2.69 -9.95
N SER A 305 16.24 -3.93 -9.93
CA SER A 305 16.35 -4.80 -8.77
C SER A 305 17.77 -5.37 -8.59
N THR A 306 18.73 -5.07 -9.47
CA THR A 306 20.10 -5.59 -9.33
C THR A 306 20.91 -4.80 -8.32
N LYS A 307 20.51 -3.57 -7.97
CA LYS A 307 21.27 -2.70 -7.08
C LYS A 307 20.39 -2.05 -6.04
N LEU A 308 20.76 -2.21 -4.77
CA LEU A 308 20.23 -1.37 -3.70
C LEU A 308 21.12 -0.12 -3.62
N ASN A 309 20.53 1.04 -3.83
CA ASN A 309 21.21 2.33 -3.82
C ASN A 309 20.86 3.07 -2.53
N ARG A 310 21.70 4.03 -2.16
CA ARG A 310 21.34 5.00 -1.13
C ARG A 310 21.88 6.39 -1.45
N VAL A 311 21.20 7.40 -0.92
CA VAL A 311 21.61 8.81 -0.98
C VAL A 311 21.33 9.45 0.37
N LYS A 312 22.13 10.44 0.79
CA LYS A 312 21.80 11.20 2.00
C LYS A 312 20.53 12.02 1.80
N LYS A 313 19.81 12.32 2.88
CA LYS A 313 18.58 13.15 2.89
C LYS A 313 18.77 14.58 2.38
N ASP A 314 20.01 15.05 2.26
CA ASP A 314 20.37 16.32 1.64
C ASP A 314 20.68 16.20 0.14
N GLY A 315 20.71 14.99 -0.43
CA GLY A 315 21.04 14.70 -1.82
C GLY A 315 22.52 14.39 -2.06
N SER A 316 23.38 14.51 -1.04
CA SER A 316 24.80 14.21 -1.13
C SER A 316 25.11 12.72 -0.99
N SER A 317 26.36 12.33 -1.22
CA SER A 317 26.89 10.97 -0.98
C SER A 317 26.03 9.85 -1.59
N LYS A 318 25.64 9.99 -2.85
CA LYS A 318 24.94 8.94 -3.60
C LYS A 318 25.89 7.78 -3.90
N GLU A 319 25.49 6.56 -3.54
CA GLU A 319 26.29 5.37 -3.77
C GLU A 319 25.45 4.10 -3.98
N VAL A 320 26.06 3.10 -4.59
CA VAL A 320 25.49 1.75 -4.64
C VAL A 320 25.81 1.06 -3.31
N PHE A 321 24.78 0.80 -2.51
CA PHE A 321 24.94 0.16 -1.21
C PHE A 321 25.22 -1.35 -1.35
N LYS A 322 24.52 -2.03 -2.27
CA LYS A 322 24.72 -3.45 -2.60
C LYS A 322 24.50 -3.72 -4.08
N ILE A 323 25.29 -4.64 -4.63
CA ILE A 323 25.23 -5.10 -6.03
C ILE A 323 24.84 -6.57 -6.03
N GLY A 324 23.82 -6.90 -6.81
CA GLY A 324 23.44 -8.27 -7.13
C GLY A 324 24.38 -8.92 -8.12
N LYS A 325 24.66 -10.20 -7.88
CA LYS A 325 25.44 -10.99 -8.83
C LYS A 325 24.68 -11.02 -10.15
N ASP A 326 25.36 -10.73 -11.26
CA ASP A 326 24.93 -11.07 -12.60
C ASP A 326 24.93 -12.60 -12.75
N GLU A 327 23.99 -13.27 -12.09
CA GLU A 327 23.75 -14.68 -12.38
C GLU A 327 23.03 -14.75 -13.73
N LYS A 328 23.82 -15.00 -14.79
CA LYS A 328 23.29 -15.77 -15.92
C LYS A 328 22.60 -16.99 -15.32
N PRO A 329 21.33 -17.29 -15.66
CA PRO A 329 20.62 -18.39 -15.04
C PRO A 329 21.43 -19.66 -15.22
N LYS A 330 22.00 -20.18 -14.13
CA LYS A 330 22.44 -21.57 -14.08
C LYS A 330 21.19 -22.42 -14.04
N ASP A 331 21.18 -23.49 -14.82
CA ASP A 331 20.10 -24.47 -14.95
C ASP A 331 19.88 -25.28 -13.65
N GLU A 332 19.57 -24.59 -12.56
CA GLU A 332 18.86 -25.12 -11.42
C GLU A 332 17.55 -24.36 -11.31
N LYS A 333 16.42 -25.09 -11.37
CA LYS A 333 15.06 -24.55 -11.27
C LYS A 333 14.86 -23.80 -9.95
N MET A 334 15.23 -22.53 -9.93
CA MET A 334 14.77 -21.54 -8.98
C MET A 334 14.20 -20.41 -9.83
N SER A 335 12.88 -20.46 -10.06
CA SER A 335 12.31 -19.71 -11.18
C SER A 335 12.36 -18.20 -10.91
N THR A 336 12.81 -17.49 -11.95
CA THR A 336 12.66 -16.06 -12.24
C THR A 336 11.26 -15.51 -11.98
N SER A 337 10.30 -16.40 -11.75
CA SER A 337 8.95 -16.11 -11.29
C SER A 337 8.91 -15.42 -9.92
N SER A 338 9.82 -15.61 -8.96
CA SER A 338 9.57 -15.07 -7.60
C SER A 338 9.73 -13.54 -7.47
N ILE A 339 10.72 -12.93 -8.14
CA ILE A 339 10.93 -11.46 -8.13
C ILE A 339 9.93 -10.79 -9.06
N ILE A 340 9.69 -11.39 -10.23
CA ILE A 340 8.74 -10.90 -11.23
C ILE A 340 7.31 -11.05 -10.73
N ILE A 341 6.93 -12.11 -9.99
CA ILE A 341 5.59 -12.29 -9.41
C ILE A 341 5.34 -11.32 -8.25
N VAL A 342 6.36 -10.89 -7.49
CA VAL A 342 6.16 -9.94 -6.38
C VAL A 342 5.93 -8.52 -6.90
N LEU A 343 6.75 -8.08 -7.87
CA LEU A 343 6.54 -6.80 -8.57
C LEU A 343 5.29 -6.85 -9.48
N LEU A 344 4.98 -8.00 -10.10
CA LEU A 344 3.76 -8.19 -10.87
C LEU A 344 2.52 -8.36 -9.99
N ILE A 345 2.48 -8.94 -8.79
CA ILE A 345 1.19 -9.12 -8.08
C ILE A 345 0.71 -7.80 -7.47
N VAL A 346 1.62 -7.00 -6.90
CA VAL A 346 1.28 -5.67 -6.36
C VAL A 346 1.12 -4.67 -7.50
N GLY A 347 2.04 -4.69 -8.47
CA GLY A 347 1.97 -3.90 -9.69
C GLY A 347 0.80 -4.27 -10.59
N THR A 348 0.39 -5.54 -10.72
CA THR A 348 -0.79 -5.93 -11.52
C THR A 348 -2.09 -5.68 -10.79
N ALA A 349 -2.16 -5.64 -9.46
CA ALA A 349 -3.39 -5.23 -8.79
C ALA A 349 -3.67 -3.73 -9.05
N THR A 350 -2.67 -2.87 -8.85
CA THR A 350 -2.75 -1.44 -9.14
C THR A 350 -2.80 -1.14 -10.63
N PHE A 351 -2.01 -1.82 -11.47
CA PHE A 351 -2.06 -1.72 -12.93
C PHE A 351 -3.36 -2.30 -13.51
N MET A 352 -3.94 -3.38 -12.97
CA MET A 352 -5.25 -3.88 -13.44
C MET A 352 -6.36 -2.91 -13.09
N GLU A 353 -6.33 -2.25 -11.92
CA GLU A 353 -7.30 -1.21 -11.56
C GLU A 353 -7.10 0.08 -12.36
N VAL A 354 -5.86 0.54 -12.55
CA VAL A 354 -5.52 1.66 -13.43
C VAL A 354 -5.84 1.34 -14.89
N TRP A 355 -5.61 0.12 -15.36
CA TRP A 355 -5.97 -0.34 -16.72
C TRP A 355 -7.48 -0.44 -16.90
N LYS A 356 -8.22 -0.89 -15.88
CA LYS A 356 -9.69 -0.85 -15.85
C LYS A 356 -10.18 0.60 -15.94
N LEU A 357 -9.59 1.52 -15.16
CA LEU A 357 -9.90 2.96 -15.17
C LEU A 357 -9.58 3.61 -16.53
N ILE A 358 -8.40 3.35 -17.11
CA ILE A 358 -8.01 3.83 -18.45
C ILE A 358 -8.95 3.28 -19.52
N SER A 359 -9.29 1.98 -19.46
CA SER A 359 -10.19 1.38 -20.44
C SER A 359 -11.62 1.92 -20.32
N THR A 360 -12.08 2.19 -19.09
CA THR A 360 -13.38 2.81 -18.83
C THR A 360 -13.40 4.26 -19.28
N HIS A 361 -12.31 5.01 -19.06
CA HIS A 361 -12.16 6.39 -19.52
C HIS A 361 -12.15 6.48 -21.05
N LYS A 362 -11.47 5.56 -21.74
CA LYS A 362 -11.46 5.49 -23.22
C LYS A 362 -12.86 5.24 -23.80
N ILE A 363 -13.62 4.28 -23.24
CA ILE A 363 -15.00 4.03 -23.64
C ILE A 363 -15.90 5.24 -23.35
N THR A 364 -15.77 5.84 -22.16
CA THR A 364 -16.57 7.01 -21.75
C THR A 364 -16.30 8.22 -22.64
N LYS A 365 -15.03 8.52 -22.91
CA LYS A 365 -14.62 9.62 -23.79
C LYS A 365 -15.13 9.39 -25.22
N TYR A 366 -15.04 8.17 -25.72
CA TYR A 366 -15.55 7.81 -27.04
C TYR A 366 -17.06 8.02 -27.12
N VAL A 367 -17.83 7.43 -26.21
CA VAL A 367 -19.30 7.48 -26.21
C VAL A 367 -19.84 8.90 -25.98
N ASN A 368 -19.16 9.72 -25.15
CA ASN A 368 -19.57 11.10 -24.90
C ASN A 368 -19.23 12.05 -26.05
N ASN A 369 -18.26 11.71 -26.90
CA ASN A 369 -17.88 12.49 -28.06
C ASN A 369 -18.61 12.06 -29.35
N ILE A 370 -19.53 11.09 -29.26
CA ILE A 370 -20.44 10.78 -30.37
C ILE A 370 -21.31 12.02 -30.59
N GLN A 371 -21.03 12.75 -31.67
CA GLN A 371 -21.81 13.88 -32.16
C GLN A 371 -22.13 13.60 -33.64
N GLY A 372 -23.40 13.72 -34.02
CA GLY A 372 -23.85 13.37 -35.36
C GLY A 372 -24.09 11.87 -35.58
N GLU A 373 -24.29 11.49 -36.84
CA GLU A 373 -24.54 10.09 -37.23
C GLU A 373 -23.28 9.23 -37.20
N ILE A 374 -23.40 8.02 -36.66
CA ILE A 374 -22.31 7.05 -36.57
C ILE A 374 -22.05 6.38 -37.92
N THR A 375 -20.80 6.32 -38.35
CA THR A 375 -20.36 5.63 -39.58
C THR A 375 -19.82 4.22 -39.31
N ASN A 376 -19.57 3.44 -40.37
CA ASN A 376 -18.85 2.16 -40.27
C ASN A 376 -17.46 2.29 -39.60
N GLU A 377 -16.75 3.40 -39.78
CA GLU A 377 -15.45 3.63 -39.14
C GLU A 377 -15.60 3.79 -37.63
N ASP A 378 -16.62 4.52 -37.20
CA ASP A 378 -16.96 4.73 -35.80
C ASP A 378 -17.43 3.42 -35.14
N ALA A 379 -18.25 2.62 -35.84
CA ALA A 379 -18.65 1.30 -35.35
C ALA A 379 -17.43 0.39 -35.13
N ARG A 380 -16.49 0.35 -36.08
CA ARG A 380 -15.24 -0.43 -35.95
C ARG A 380 -14.36 0.07 -34.80
N LYS A 381 -14.23 1.39 -34.62
CA LYS A 381 -13.52 1.99 -33.48
C LYS A 381 -14.16 1.58 -32.15
N TYR A 382 -15.49 1.61 -32.05
CA TYR A 382 -16.22 1.21 -30.85
C TYR A 382 -16.06 -0.29 -30.52
N ILE A 383 -16.25 -1.16 -31.52
CA ILE A 383 -16.06 -2.61 -31.39
C ILE A 383 -14.61 -2.92 -30.95
N SER A 384 -13.63 -2.28 -31.58
CA SER A 384 -12.22 -2.40 -31.24
C SER A 384 -11.92 -1.97 -29.79
N LEU A 385 -12.54 -0.89 -29.32
CA LEU A 385 -12.45 -0.45 -27.93
C LEU A 385 -13.02 -1.49 -26.97
N ILE A 386 -14.19 -2.08 -27.25
CA ILE A 386 -14.79 -3.13 -26.42
C ILE A 386 -13.89 -4.37 -26.35
N LYS A 387 -13.33 -4.80 -27.49
CA LYS A 387 -12.41 -5.94 -27.59
C LYS A 387 -11.16 -5.75 -26.74
N ARG A 388 -10.56 -4.56 -26.75
CA ARG A 388 -9.28 -4.25 -26.09
C ARG A 388 -9.42 -3.78 -24.63
N SER A 389 -10.63 -3.42 -24.20
CA SER A 389 -10.87 -2.89 -22.86
C SER A 389 -11.04 -3.98 -21.81
N ARG A 390 -10.89 -3.67 -20.52
CA ARG A 390 -11.30 -4.56 -19.42
C ARG A 390 -12.53 -3.97 -18.75
N ILE A 391 -13.71 -4.47 -19.12
CA ILE A 391 -15.00 -3.89 -18.72
C ILE A 391 -15.36 -4.37 -17.30
N VAL A 392 -15.58 -3.41 -16.39
CA VAL A 392 -15.97 -3.67 -14.99
C VAL A 392 -17.49 -3.75 -14.89
N LYS A 393 -18.01 -4.68 -14.07
CA LYS A 393 -19.45 -4.82 -13.77
C LYS A 393 -19.94 -3.70 -12.84
N ARG A 394 -20.08 -2.48 -13.37
CA ARG A 394 -20.71 -1.33 -12.69
C ARG A 394 -21.88 -0.78 -13.51
N SER A 395 -22.90 -0.28 -12.82
CA SER A 395 -24.14 0.23 -13.43
C SER A 395 -23.90 1.37 -14.42
N ASP A 396 -23.05 2.34 -14.07
CA ASP A 396 -22.67 3.48 -14.90
C ASP A 396 -21.97 3.06 -16.21
N ILE A 397 -21.05 2.09 -16.14
CA ILE A 397 -20.37 1.54 -17.32
C ILE A 397 -21.36 0.81 -18.24
N TYR A 398 -22.29 0.04 -17.67
CA TYR A 398 -23.31 -0.67 -18.44
C TYR A 398 -24.33 0.28 -19.08
N ILE A 399 -24.63 1.41 -18.44
CA ILE A 399 -25.43 2.49 -19.03
C ILE A 399 -24.71 3.10 -20.24
N LEU A 400 -23.40 3.38 -20.13
CA LEU A 400 -22.59 3.89 -21.25
C LEU A 400 -22.48 2.90 -22.39
N LEU A 401 -22.28 1.61 -22.10
CA LEU A 401 -22.25 0.56 -23.12
C LEU A 401 -23.57 0.46 -23.87
N ARG A 402 -24.71 0.53 -23.16
CA ARG A 402 -26.04 0.57 -23.80
C ARG A 402 -26.19 1.77 -24.71
N LYS A 403 -25.76 2.97 -24.28
CA LYS A 403 -25.81 4.18 -25.10
C LYS A 403 -25.00 4.03 -26.39
N GLY A 404 -23.78 3.49 -26.32
CA GLY A 404 -22.96 3.25 -27.51
C GLY A 404 -23.52 2.18 -28.43
N VAL A 405 -24.06 1.08 -27.89
CA VAL A 405 -24.73 0.02 -28.67
C VAL A 405 -25.98 0.56 -29.36
N GLN A 406 -26.79 1.34 -28.64
CA GLN A 406 -27.97 1.97 -29.21
C GLN A 406 -27.60 2.89 -30.37
N ALA A 407 -26.56 3.71 -30.21
CA ALA A 407 -26.13 4.65 -31.25
C ALA A 407 -25.60 3.93 -32.52
N VAL A 408 -24.91 2.79 -32.37
CA VAL A 408 -24.47 1.98 -33.52
C VAL A 408 -25.65 1.29 -34.20
N ASN A 409 -26.56 0.69 -33.41
CA ASN A 409 -27.70 -0.05 -33.95
C ASN A 409 -28.75 0.86 -34.60
N SER A 410 -28.90 2.10 -34.12
CA SER A 410 -29.82 3.09 -34.69
C SER A 410 -29.30 3.78 -35.95
N SER A 411 -28.02 3.61 -36.30
CA SER A 411 -27.45 4.26 -37.49
C SER A 411 -27.73 3.43 -38.76
N TYR A 412 -28.23 4.11 -39.80
CA TYR A 412 -28.40 3.54 -41.14
C TYR A 412 -27.11 3.51 -41.97
N LYS A 413 -26.06 4.23 -41.51
CA LYS A 413 -24.71 4.23 -42.12
C LYS A 413 -23.79 3.15 -41.55
N VAL A 414 -24.32 2.30 -40.67
CA VAL A 414 -23.61 1.15 -40.12
C VAL A 414 -24.17 -0.12 -40.74
N ASP A 415 -23.28 -0.90 -41.36
CA ASP A 415 -23.63 -2.16 -42.02
C ASP A 415 -24.10 -3.20 -40.99
N ASP A 416 -25.07 -4.03 -41.39
CA ASP A 416 -25.65 -5.05 -40.49
C ASP A 416 -24.61 -6.08 -40.03
N GLU A 417 -23.56 -6.32 -40.82
CA GLU A 417 -22.43 -7.17 -40.43
C GLU A 417 -21.68 -6.60 -39.22
N LEU A 418 -21.48 -5.27 -39.15
CA LEU A 418 -20.82 -4.61 -38.02
C LEU A 418 -21.71 -4.57 -36.79
N LYS A 419 -23.04 -4.43 -36.95
CA LYS A 419 -24.01 -4.55 -35.85
C LYS A 419 -23.98 -5.97 -35.25
N LYS A 420 -23.97 -6.99 -36.11
CA LYS A 420 -23.81 -8.39 -35.69
C LYS A 420 -22.46 -8.64 -35.01
N GLU A 421 -21.37 -8.10 -35.55
CA GLU A 421 -20.04 -8.23 -34.95
C GLU A 421 -19.99 -7.59 -33.55
N LEU A 422 -20.67 -6.45 -33.35
CA LEU A 422 -20.80 -5.79 -32.06
C LEU A 422 -21.52 -6.68 -31.05
N ASP A 423 -22.67 -7.25 -31.42
CA ASP A 423 -23.44 -8.17 -30.56
C ASP A 423 -22.63 -9.41 -30.19
N ASP A 424 -21.99 -10.06 -31.17
CA ASP A 424 -21.12 -11.22 -30.96
C ASP A 424 -19.91 -10.88 -30.08
N THR A 425 -19.39 -9.66 -30.19
CA THR A 425 -18.29 -9.17 -29.35
C THR A 425 -18.75 -9.03 -27.90
N LEU A 426 -19.95 -8.50 -27.64
CA LEU A 426 -20.50 -8.37 -26.29
C LEU A 426 -20.80 -9.73 -25.66
N LEU A 427 -21.38 -10.66 -26.42
CA LEU A 427 -21.69 -12.03 -25.97
C LEU A 427 -20.42 -12.80 -25.61
N ARG A 428 -19.39 -12.80 -26.48
CA ARG A 428 -18.09 -13.43 -26.19
C ARG A 428 -17.41 -12.85 -24.95
N ARG A 429 -17.77 -11.62 -24.58
CA ARG A 429 -17.25 -10.90 -23.42
C ARG A 429 -18.10 -11.09 -22.16
N GLY A 430 -19.16 -11.90 -22.22
CA GLY A 430 -20.07 -12.15 -21.10
C GLY A 430 -20.92 -10.93 -20.72
N ILE A 431 -21.13 -10.01 -21.66
CA ILE A 431 -21.90 -8.77 -21.46
C ILE A 431 -23.27 -8.98 -22.09
N ASN A 432 -24.29 -9.17 -21.25
CA ASN A 432 -25.68 -9.21 -21.69
C ASN A 432 -26.38 -7.89 -21.31
N LEU A 433 -26.71 -7.08 -22.32
CA LEU A 433 -27.35 -5.78 -22.13
C LEU A 433 -28.89 -5.84 -22.17
N ASN A 434 -29.48 -7.00 -22.48
CA ASN A 434 -30.92 -7.19 -22.72
C ASN A 434 -31.79 -7.32 -21.46
N ASN A 435 -31.22 -7.25 -20.25
CA ASN A 435 -31.99 -7.39 -19.00
C ASN A 435 -32.49 -6.05 -18.42
N GLY A 436 -32.97 -5.14 -19.27
CA GLY A 436 -33.46 -3.81 -18.84
C GLY A 436 -34.88 -3.44 -19.26
N SER A 437 -35.56 -4.23 -20.10
CA SER A 437 -36.83 -3.81 -20.74
C SER A 437 -37.97 -4.85 -20.65
N LYS A 438 -37.95 -5.76 -19.66
CA LYS A 438 -39.05 -6.74 -19.43
C LYS A 438 -39.60 -6.75 -17.99
N LYS A 439 -39.64 -5.59 -17.32
CA LYS A 439 -40.45 -5.39 -16.11
C LYS A 439 -41.16 -4.03 -16.16
N GLN A 440 -42.12 -3.92 -17.07
CA GLN A 440 -43.29 -3.06 -17.02
C GLN A 440 -44.16 -3.49 -18.21
N ASN A 441 -45.45 -3.70 -17.97
CA ASN A 441 -46.47 -4.27 -18.87
C ASN A 441 -46.52 -5.80 -18.89
N LYS A 442 -47.10 -6.35 -17.82
CA LYS A 442 -48.23 -7.28 -17.86
C LYS A 442 -48.94 -7.17 -16.50
N GLU A 443 -50.01 -6.39 -16.48
CA GLU A 443 -51.21 -6.73 -15.71
C GLU A 443 -51.85 -7.97 -16.31
#